data_AF-A0A7I8X8I9-F1
#
_entry.id   AF-A0A7I8X8I9-F1
#
_cell.length_a   1.000
_cell.length_b   1.000
_cell.length_c   1.000
_cell.angle_alpha   90.00
_cell.angle_beta   90.00
_cell.angle_gamma   90.00
#
_symmetry.space_group_name_H-M   'P 1'
#
loop_
_entity.id
_entity.type
_entity.pdbx_description
1 polymer ?
#
loop_
_entity_poly.entity_id
_entity_poly.type
_entity_poly.pdbx_seq_one_letter_code
_entity_poly.pdbx_strand_id
1 'polypeptide(L)'
;MLQVLPFLLLTHNINKNNCIGPCFDSACPMKMQCINGECCDDPFNVTLPNIVATEATSIRSSLEYSISGLIATTTVSTRPLITCGDTSTSCRAMVHLCLNAVYEVMMEKHCKRTCNKCSLRPRLPKLHSRHCRDLGSNCARLQPLCHTSSYAGILRQYCTKTCRYCS
;
A
#
# COMPACT_ATOMS: atom_id res chain seq x y z
N MET A 1 2.08 -2.37 58.99
CA MET A 1 3.19 -2.59 58.03
C MET A 1 2.59 -2.86 56.67
N LEU A 2 2.44 -1.84 55.84
CA LEU A 2 2.02 -2.01 54.45
C LEU A 2 2.50 -0.80 53.67
N GLN A 3 3.40 -1.01 52.72
CA GLN A 3 3.50 -0.20 51.50
C GLN A 3 4.26 -1.04 50.47
N VAL A 4 3.47 -1.80 49.73
CA VAL A 4 3.80 -2.33 48.41
C VAL A 4 4.26 -1.16 47.53
N LEU A 5 5.50 -1.22 47.06
CA LEU A 5 6.07 -0.29 46.08
C LEU A 5 5.18 -0.28 44.83
N PRO A 6 4.66 0.87 44.40
CA PRO A 6 3.93 0.94 43.15
C PRO A 6 4.93 0.73 42.01
N PHE A 7 4.59 -0.20 41.11
CA PHE A 7 5.22 -0.33 39.81
C PHE A 7 5.32 1.06 39.18
N LEU A 8 6.54 1.58 39.05
CA LEU A 8 6.81 2.75 38.23
C LEU A 8 6.36 2.41 36.81
N LEU A 9 5.18 2.89 36.45
CA LEU A 9 4.78 3.08 35.07
C LEU A 9 5.80 4.06 34.48
N LEU A 10 6.82 3.54 33.81
CA LEU A 10 7.66 4.29 32.89
C LEU A 10 6.75 4.82 31.79
N THR A 11 6.17 6.00 32.01
CA THR A 11 5.51 6.76 30.96
C THR A 11 6.58 7.10 29.93
N HIS A 12 6.53 6.45 28.77
CA HIS A 12 7.37 6.83 27.63
C HIS A 12 7.13 8.33 27.36
N ASN A 13 8.12 9.15 27.69
CA ASN A 13 8.10 10.58 27.39
C ASN A 13 8.42 10.71 25.89
N ILE A 14 7.37 10.59 25.07
CA ILE A 14 7.47 10.74 23.62
C ILE A 14 7.70 12.20 23.33
N ASN A 15 8.88 12.55 22.83
CA ASN A 15 9.11 13.88 22.29
C ASN A 15 8.25 14.03 21.02
N LYS A 16 7.22 14.87 21.10
CA LYS A 16 6.29 15.15 19.98
C LYS A 16 6.98 15.68 18.71
N ASN A 17 8.23 16.14 18.80
CA ASN A 17 8.99 16.63 17.65
C ASN A 17 9.53 15.49 16.77
N ASN A 18 9.42 14.23 17.19
CA ASN A 18 9.96 13.07 16.48
C ASN A 18 8.88 12.16 15.86
N CYS A 19 7.66 12.69 15.72
CA CYS A 19 6.50 11.98 15.21
C CYS A 19 6.06 12.56 13.86
N ILE A 20 5.72 11.69 12.91
CA ILE A 20 5.48 12.08 11.51
C ILE A 20 4.02 11.95 11.07
N GLY A 21 3.14 11.42 11.93
CA GLY A 21 1.72 11.26 11.62
C GLY A 21 1.09 10.04 12.29
N PRO A 22 -0.15 9.69 11.93
CA PRO A 22 -0.91 8.63 12.57
C PRO A 22 -0.45 7.23 12.14
N CYS A 23 -0.67 6.25 13.01
CA CYS A 23 -0.44 4.86 12.67
C CYS A 23 -1.45 4.33 11.65
N PHE A 24 -0.99 3.45 10.77
CA PHE A 24 -1.82 2.71 9.83
C PHE A 24 -1.90 1.25 10.28
N ASP A 25 -3.06 0.81 10.79
CA ASP A 25 -3.25 -0.55 11.38
C ASP A 25 -2.13 -0.94 12.38
N SER A 26 -1.81 -0.02 13.30
CA SER A 26 -0.73 -0.18 14.29
C SER A 26 0.68 -0.34 13.68
N ALA A 27 0.83 -0.07 12.37
CA ALA A 27 2.11 -0.08 11.67
C ALA A 27 2.50 1.33 11.21
N CYS A 28 3.81 1.52 11.04
CA CYS A 28 4.40 2.77 10.62
C CYS A 28 5.39 2.57 9.46
N PRO A 29 5.55 3.58 8.59
CA PRO A 29 6.58 3.56 7.56
C PRO A 29 7.98 3.69 8.18
N MET A 30 9.01 3.40 7.37
CA MET A 30 10.43 3.65 7.71
C MET A 30 10.93 3.10 9.05
N LYS A 31 10.42 1.94 9.50
CA LYS A 31 10.79 1.26 10.77
C LYS A 31 10.48 2.07 12.05
N MET A 32 9.59 3.05 11.96
CA MET A 32 9.14 3.81 13.12
C MET A 32 8.21 2.97 14.00
N GLN A 33 8.00 3.39 15.25
CA GLN A 33 7.09 2.71 16.17
C GLN A 33 5.75 3.44 16.26
N CYS A 34 4.67 2.68 16.36
CA CYS A 34 3.36 3.22 16.66
C CYS A 34 3.23 3.43 18.17
N ILE A 35 3.31 4.68 18.63
CA ILE A 35 3.19 5.03 20.04
C ILE A 35 2.01 5.98 20.21
N ASN A 36 1.04 5.60 21.06
CA ASN A 36 -0.18 6.37 21.31
C ASN A 36 -0.96 6.78 20.04
N GLY A 37 -0.89 5.98 18.97
CA GLY A 37 -1.58 6.24 17.71
C GLY A 37 -0.79 7.12 16.72
N GLU A 38 0.43 7.53 17.07
CA GLU A 38 1.34 8.26 16.19
C GLU A 38 2.61 7.46 15.88
N CYS A 39 3.12 7.61 14.66
CA CYS A 39 4.39 7.06 14.20
C CYS A 39 5.52 7.97 14.66
N CYS A 40 6.27 7.50 15.66
CA CYS A 40 7.37 8.21 16.27
C CYS A 40 8.66 7.39 16.18
N ASP A 41 9.78 8.06 16.01
CA ASP A 41 11.10 7.46 16.16
C ASP A 41 11.38 7.25 17.66
N ASP A 42 11.73 6.02 18.02
CA ASP A 42 11.98 5.64 19.41
C ASP A 42 13.26 6.34 19.94
N PRO A 43 13.22 6.93 21.16
CA PRO A 43 14.38 7.62 21.73
C PRO A 43 15.55 6.69 22.13
N PHE A 44 15.43 5.36 22.08
CA PHE A 44 16.52 4.42 22.40
C PHE A 44 17.48 4.13 21.25
N ASN A 45 17.41 4.85 20.13
CA ASN A 45 18.48 4.79 19.11
C ASN A 45 19.54 5.90 19.26
N VAL A 46 19.62 6.58 20.41
CA VAL A 46 20.86 7.23 20.82
C VAL A 46 21.85 6.11 21.13
N THR A 47 22.83 5.93 20.24
CA THR A 47 24.00 5.07 20.43
C THR A 47 24.60 5.26 21.83
N LEU A 48 24.28 4.37 22.77
CA LEU A 48 25.15 4.11 23.92
C LEU A 48 26.34 3.26 23.43
N PRO A 49 27.57 3.54 23.87
CA PRO A 49 28.73 2.76 23.47
C PRO A 49 28.59 1.33 24.02
N ASN A 50 28.80 0.36 23.13
CA ASN A 50 29.05 -1.07 23.40
C ASN A 50 28.59 -1.60 24.75
N ILE A 51 27.33 -2.04 24.82
CA ILE A 51 27.00 -3.17 25.69
C ILE A 51 26.54 -4.29 24.77
N VAL A 52 27.33 -5.36 24.76
CA VAL A 52 27.10 -6.60 24.03
C VAL A 52 25.72 -7.13 24.41
N ALA A 53 24.75 -7.01 23.50
CA ALA A 53 23.48 -7.72 23.59
C ALA A 53 23.62 -9.01 22.78
N THR A 54 24.07 -10.06 23.45
CA THR A 54 24.04 -11.44 22.96
C THR A 54 22.58 -11.88 22.83
N GLU A 55 22.26 -12.29 21.61
CA GLU A 55 21.26 -13.30 21.22
C GLU A 55 19.76 -12.98 21.32
N ALA A 56 19.17 -13.05 20.13
CA ALA A 56 17.75 -13.06 19.84
C ALA A 56 17.09 -14.36 20.33
N THR A 57 15.91 -14.25 20.93
CA THR A 57 14.93 -15.35 20.92
C THR A 57 13.59 -14.84 20.40
N SER A 58 13.34 -15.24 19.15
CA SER A 58 12.09 -15.16 18.43
C SER A 58 11.05 -16.06 19.11
N ILE A 59 9.85 -15.53 19.39
CA ILE A 59 8.69 -16.36 19.71
C ILE A 59 7.60 -16.08 18.67
N ARG A 60 7.55 -16.92 17.63
CA ARG A 60 6.40 -17.06 16.72
C ARG A 60 5.34 -17.88 17.46
N SER A 61 4.16 -17.31 17.65
CA SER A 61 2.97 -18.09 17.97
C SER A 61 2.19 -18.37 16.69
N SER A 62 2.21 -19.61 16.23
CA SER A 62 1.35 -20.12 15.17
C SER A 62 0.69 -21.39 15.68
N LEU A 63 -0.58 -21.30 16.03
CA LEU A 63 -1.42 -22.48 16.28
C LEU A 63 -1.92 -22.98 14.92
N GLU A 64 -1.39 -24.14 14.55
CA GLU A 64 -1.88 -24.97 13.45
C GLU A 64 -3.14 -25.70 13.90
N TYR A 65 -4.22 -25.60 13.11
CA TYR A 65 -5.30 -26.57 13.16
C TYR A 65 -5.56 -27.07 11.75
N SER A 66 -5.18 -28.32 11.52
CA SER A 66 -5.54 -29.11 10.35
C SER A 66 -6.69 -30.04 10.73
N ILE A 67 -7.68 -30.20 9.85
CA ILE A 67 -8.00 -31.47 9.17
C ILE A 67 -9.33 -31.35 8.38
N SER A 68 -9.16 -31.60 7.08
CA SER A 68 -9.99 -32.39 6.14
C SER A 68 -11.49 -32.11 5.95
N GLY A 69 -11.77 -31.54 4.78
CA GLY A 69 -12.98 -31.83 4.01
C GLY A 69 -12.58 -32.19 2.58
N LEU A 70 -12.66 -33.48 2.24
CA LEU A 70 -12.41 -34.02 0.90
C LEU A 70 -13.55 -33.57 -0.02
N ILE A 71 -13.33 -32.64 -0.94
CA ILE A 71 -14.15 -32.54 -2.15
C ILE A 71 -13.23 -32.29 -3.34
N ALA A 72 -13.08 -33.33 -4.16
CA ALA A 72 -12.49 -33.24 -5.48
C ALA A 72 -13.28 -32.23 -6.31
N THR A 73 -12.61 -31.29 -6.97
CA THR A 73 -12.87 -31.00 -8.39
C THR A 73 -11.91 -29.95 -8.94
N THR A 74 -11.25 -30.37 -10.02
CA THR A 74 -10.91 -29.57 -11.20
C THR A 74 -9.81 -28.52 -11.05
N THR A 75 -8.66 -28.84 -11.62
CA THR A 75 -7.58 -27.93 -11.98
C THR A 75 -8.10 -26.78 -12.85
N VAL A 76 -8.52 -25.68 -12.24
CA VAL A 76 -8.56 -24.40 -12.93
C VAL A 76 -7.25 -23.71 -12.63
N SER A 77 -6.42 -23.57 -13.66
CA SER A 77 -5.28 -22.65 -13.67
C SER A 77 -5.83 -21.23 -13.47
N THR A 78 -6.14 -20.91 -12.23
CA THR A 78 -6.65 -19.60 -11.84
C THR A 78 -5.45 -18.73 -11.71
N ARG A 79 -5.05 -18.17 -12.85
CA ARG A 79 -4.14 -17.03 -12.90
C ARG A 79 -4.61 -16.02 -11.86
N PRO A 80 -3.75 -15.59 -10.91
CA PRO A 80 -4.19 -14.74 -9.82
C PRO A 80 -4.88 -13.52 -10.40
N LEU A 81 -6.19 -13.43 -10.17
CA LEU A 81 -6.96 -12.23 -10.44
C LEU A 81 -6.32 -11.20 -9.53
N ILE A 82 -5.60 -10.23 -10.10
CA ILE A 82 -5.11 -9.09 -9.33
C ILE A 82 -6.37 -8.32 -8.94
N THR A 83 -6.99 -8.72 -7.84
CA THR A 83 -8.14 -8.04 -7.26
C THR A 83 -7.62 -6.72 -6.72
N CYS A 84 -7.89 -5.66 -7.46
CA CYS A 84 -7.53 -4.35 -7.01
C CYS A 84 -8.55 -3.87 -5.98
N GLY A 85 -8.25 -4.16 -4.73
CA GLY A 85 -9.05 -3.83 -3.57
C GLY A 85 -8.17 -3.29 -2.45
N ASP A 86 -8.84 -2.74 -1.45
CA ASP A 86 -8.21 -2.41 -0.19
C ASP A 86 -8.06 -3.69 0.62
N THR A 87 -6.89 -3.88 1.22
CA THR A 87 -6.59 -5.02 2.10
C THR A 87 -6.71 -4.65 3.57
N SER A 88 -6.79 -3.35 3.87
CA SER A 88 -6.97 -2.81 5.21
C SER A 88 -8.36 -2.21 5.37
N THR A 89 -8.95 -2.35 6.55
CA THR A 89 -10.21 -1.72 6.93
C THR A 89 -10.06 -0.24 7.25
N SER A 90 -8.85 0.22 7.58
CA SER A 90 -8.54 1.60 7.99
C SER A 90 -8.36 2.55 6.81
N CYS A 91 -8.35 2.05 5.56
CA CYS A 91 -8.11 2.85 4.37
C CYS A 91 -9.02 4.07 4.24
N ARG A 92 -10.30 3.94 4.58
CA ARG A 92 -11.27 5.05 4.47
C ARG A 92 -10.92 6.22 5.40
N ALA A 93 -10.43 5.93 6.61
CA ALA A 93 -10.00 6.96 7.56
C ALA A 93 -8.67 7.62 7.12
N MET A 94 -7.83 6.86 6.41
CA MET A 94 -6.47 7.26 6.04
C MET A 94 -6.35 7.80 4.61
N VAL A 95 -7.47 8.10 3.94
CA VAL A 95 -7.47 8.59 2.54
C VAL A 95 -6.62 9.85 2.32
N HIS A 96 -6.51 10.71 3.34
CA HIS A 96 -5.69 11.93 3.29
C HIS A 96 -4.18 11.64 3.18
N LEU A 97 -3.73 10.44 3.55
CA LEU A 97 -2.34 10.00 3.46
C LEU A 97 -1.93 9.48 2.08
N CYS A 98 -2.89 9.31 1.15
CA CYS A 98 -2.61 8.79 -0.20
C CYS A 98 -1.61 9.63 -1.01
N LEU A 99 -1.49 10.93 -0.71
CA LEU A 99 -0.56 11.86 -1.36
C LEU A 99 0.65 12.20 -0.48
N ASN A 100 0.71 11.67 0.75
CA ASN A 100 1.84 11.91 1.64
C ASN A 100 3.01 11.00 1.22
N ALA A 101 4.14 11.58 0.86
CA ALA A 101 5.31 10.85 0.36
C ALA A 101 5.82 9.77 1.34
N VAL A 102 5.63 9.96 2.65
CA VAL A 102 6.08 9.01 3.68
C VAL A 102 5.16 7.79 3.76
N TYR A 103 3.86 7.99 3.53
CA TYR A 103 2.84 6.94 3.59
C TYR A 103 2.48 6.35 2.22
N GLU A 104 2.95 6.95 1.11
CA GLU A 104 2.57 6.57 -0.25
C GLU A 104 2.76 5.07 -0.52
N VAL A 105 3.93 4.51 -0.18
CA VAL A 105 4.24 3.08 -0.41
C VAL A 105 3.29 2.17 0.38
N MET A 106 2.98 2.54 1.62
CA MET A 106 2.08 1.78 2.49
C MET A 106 0.64 1.86 1.99
N MET A 107 0.20 3.05 1.60
CA MET A 107 -1.12 3.31 1.06
C MET A 107 -1.32 2.63 -0.31
N GLU A 108 -0.31 2.60 -1.18
CA GLU A 108 -0.35 1.84 -2.44
C GLU A 108 -0.36 0.33 -2.19
N LYS A 109 0.28 -0.15 -1.13
CA LYS A 109 0.25 -1.57 -0.80
C LYS A 109 -1.11 -2.01 -0.28
N HIS A 110 -1.69 -1.25 0.66
CA HIS A 110 -2.85 -1.69 1.43
C HIS A 110 -4.17 -1.04 1.05
N CYS A 111 -4.14 0.15 0.44
CA CYS A 111 -5.30 0.99 0.15
C CYS A 111 -5.37 1.36 -1.33
N LYS A 112 -5.02 0.41 -2.20
CA LYS A 112 -4.94 0.58 -3.67
C LYS A 112 -6.19 1.23 -4.24
N ARG A 113 -7.37 0.75 -3.80
CA ARG A 113 -8.65 1.21 -4.33
C ARG A 113 -9.03 2.55 -3.74
N THR A 114 -8.87 2.72 -2.43
CA THR A 114 -9.14 3.98 -1.73
C THR A 114 -8.25 5.13 -2.25
N CYS A 115 -6.99 4.85 -2.55
CA CYS A 115 -6.06 5.85 -3.11
C CYS A 115 -6.10 5.96 -4.64
N ASN A 116 -7.05 5.30 -5.31
CA ASN A 116 -7.13 5.22 -6.77
C ASN A 116 -5.82 4.76 -7.45
N LYS A 117 -4.94 4.06 -6.70
CA LYS A 117 -3.71 3.41 -7.18
C LYS A 117 -4.01 2.05 -7.81
N CYS A 118 -5.28 1.66 -7.84
CA CYS A 118 -5.76 0.66 -8.76
C CYS A 118 -5.46 1.09 -10.19
N SER A 119 -4.29 0.67 -10.65
CA SER A 119 -4.12 0.31 -12.04
C SER A 119 -5.17 -0.76 -12.32
N LEU A 120 -6.37 -0.35 -12.70
CA LEU A 120 -6.96 -0.90 -13.89
C LEU A 120 -5.95 -0.61 -15.01
N ARG A 121 -4.84 -1.35 -15.03
CA ARG A 121 -4.51 -1.99 -16.26
C ARG A 121 -5.53 -3.11 -16.27
N PRO A 122 -6.63 -3.01 -17.03
CA PRO A 122 -7.03 -4.23 -17.70
C PRO A 122 -5.72 -4.80 -18.25
N ARG A 123 -5.50 -6.10 -18.13
CA ARG A 123 -4.71 -6.73 -19.19
C ARG A 123 -5.52 -6.48 -20.45
N LEU A 124 -5.42 -5.27 -21.00
CA LEU A 124 -5.86 -4.96 -22.32
C LEU A 124 -5.05 -5.96 -23.15
N PRO A 125 -5.71 -6.74 -24.00
CA PRO A 125 -4.99 -7.59 -24.92
C PRO A 125 -3.87 -6.74 -25.51
N LYS A 126 -2.63 -7.25 -25.47
CA LYS A 126 -1.52 -6.70 -26.25
C LYS A 126 -2.14 -6.26 -27.57
N LEU A 127 -2.02 -4.97 -27.90
CA LEU A 127 -2.60 -4.35 -29.09
C LEU A 127 -2.11 -5.17 -30.28
N HIS A 128 -2.88 -6.20 -30.62
CA HIS A 128 -2.73 -6.90 -31.86
C HIS A 128 -3.20 -5.87 -32.87
N SER A 129 -2.22 -5.38 -33.60
CA SER A 129 -2.23 -4.36 -34.65
C SER A 129 -3.19 -4.67 -35.81
N ARG A 130 -4.40 -5.14 -35.53
CA ARG A 130 -5.39 -5.54 -36.53
C ARG A 130 -6.58 -4.59 -36.62
N HIS A 131 -6.80 -3.71 -35.64
CA HIS A 131 -7.84 -2.69 -35.72
C HIS A 131 -7.34 -1.35 -35.17
N CYS A 132 -6.86 -0.48 -36.07
CA CYS A 132 -6.56 0.91 -35.77
C CYS A 132 -7.86 1.70 -35.61
N ARG A 133 -8.40 1.71 -34.39
CA ARG A 133 -9.67 2.35 -34.05
C ARG A 133 -9.58 2.96 -32.66
N ASP A 134 -10.26 4.08 -32.50
CA ASP A 134 -10.49 4.69 -31.20
C ASP A 134 -11.48 3.86 -30.37
N LEU A 135 -11.10 3.59 -29.12
CA LEU A 135 -11.94 2.93 -28.12
C LEU A 135 -12.72 3.95 -27.28
N GLY A 136 -12.23 5.19 -27.19
CA GLY A 136 -12.87 6.27 -26.46
C GLY A 136 -13.96 6.95 -27.29
N SER A 137 -15.10 7.27 -26.65
CA SER A 137 -16.20 8.01 -27.29
C SER A 137 -15.90 9.49 -27.48
N ASN A 138 -14.99 10.06 -26.68
CA ASN A 138 -14.68 11.50 -26.66
C ASN A 138 -13.38 11.88 -27.38
N CYS A 139 -12.84 11.00 -28.24
CA CYS A 139 -11.51 11.19 -28.83
C CYS A 139 -11.39 12.48 -29.66
N ALA A 140 -12.43 12.87 -30.39
CA ALA A 140 -12.44 14.12 -31.15
C ALA A 140 -12.19 15.37 -30.28
N ARG A 141 -12.73 15.38 -29.05
CA ARG A 141 -12.52 16.49 -28.09
C ARG A 141 -11.14 16.44 -27.44
N LEU A 142 -10.56 15.25 -27.31
CA LEU A 142 -9.26 15.03 -26.68
C LEU A 142 -8.09 15.14 -27.67
N GLN A 143 -8.36 15.31 -28.96
CA GLN A 143 -7.35 15.46 -30.01
C GLN A 143 -6.27 16.51 -29.72
N PRO A 144 -6.56 17.70 -29.14
CA PRO A 144 -5.52 18.68 -28.80
C PRO A 144 -4.52 18.17 -27.76
N LEU A 145 -4.90 17.18 -26.96
CA LEU A 145 -4.09 16.62 -25.88
C LEU A 145 -3.15 15.49 -26.35
N CYS A 146 -3.21 15.08 -27.62
CA CYS A 146 -2.37 14.01 -28.18
C CYS A 146 -0.86 14.31 -28.07
N HIS A 147 -0.48 15.59 -27.94
CA HIS A 147 0.92 16.02 -27.78
C HIS A 147 1.29 16.34 -26.33
N THR A 148 0.34 16.28 -25.40
CA THR A 148 0.60 16.54 -23.99
C THR A 148 1.15 15.27 -23.32
N SER A 149 2.35 15.35 -22.74
CA SER A 149 3.05 14.20 -22.14
C SER A 149 2.24 13.48 -21.05
N SER A 150 1.47 14.22 -20.25
CA SER A 150 0.59 13.65 -19.23
C SER A 150 -0.58 12.83 -19.78
N TYR A 151 -1.00 13.08 -21.02
CA TYR A 151 -2.13 12.41 -21.66
C TYR A 151 -1.72 11.44 -22.78
N ALA A 152 -0.47 11.49 -23.24
CA ALA A 152 0.03 10.66 -24.33
C ALA A 152 -0.16 9.16 -24.08
N GLY A 153 0.04 8.69 -22.85
CA GLY A 153 -0.15 7.27 -22.49
C GLY A 153 -1.59 6.80 -22.67
N ILE A 154 -2.55 7.59 -22.18
CA ILE A 154 -3.96 7.23 -22.24
C ILE A 154 -4.52 7.38 -23.66
N LEU A 155 -4.09 8.40 -24.40
CA LEU A 155 -4.55 8.64 -25.78
C LEU A 155 -3.96 7.63 -26.77
N ARG A 156 -2.74 7.12 -26.55
CA ARG A 156 -2.19 5.98 -27.31
C ARG A 156 -3.05 4.72 -27.20
N GLN A 157 -3.78 4.58 -26.10
CA GLN A 157 -4.56 3.38 -25.82
C GLN A 157 -6.02 3.52 -26.27
N TYR A 158 -6.65 4.66 -26.03
CA TYR A 158 -8.08 4.86 -26.28
C TYR A 158 -8.37 5.67 -27.53
N CYS A 159 -7.44 6.51 -28.00
CA CYS A 159 -7.64 7.42 -29.13
C CYS A 159 -6.53 7.25 -30.19
N THR A 160 -6.13 6.00 -30.43
CA THR A 160 -4.99 5.65 -31.29
C THR A 160 -5.15 6.10 -32.74
N LYS A 161 -6.37 6.11 -33.28
CA LYS A 161 -6.68 6.57 -34.63
C LYS A 161 -6.77 8.09 -34.68
N THR A 162 -7.51 8.71 -33.75
CA THR A 162 -7.65 10.18 -33.68
C THR A 162 -6.29 10.86 -33.49
N CYS A 163 -5.42 10.29 -32.64
CA CYS A 163 -4.07 10.80 -32.41
C CYS A 163 -3.02 10.28 -33.40
N ARG A 164 -3.43 9.51 -34.43
CA ARG A 164 -2.55 8.98 -35.50
C ARG A 164 -1.36 8.16 -35.00
N TYR A 165 -1.55 7.38 -33.94
CA TYR A 165 -0.53 6.45 -33.44
C TYR A 165 -0.51 5.12 -34.18
N CYS A 166 -1.49 4.87 -35.05
CA CYS A 166 -1.53 3.74 -35.98
C CYS A 166 -2.04 4.19 -37.35
N SER A 167 -1.70 3.41 -38.38
CA SER A 167 -2.10 3.58 -39.79
C SER A 167 -2.98 2.43 -40.25
#